data_AF-A0A968UJG9-F1
#
_entry.id   AF-A0A968UJG9-F1
#
_cell.length_a   1.000
_cell.length_b   1.000
_cell.length_c   1.000
_cell.angle_alpha   90.00
_cell.angle_beta   90.00
_cell.angle_gamma   90.00
#
_symmetry.space_group_name_H-M   'P 1'
#
loop_
_entity.id
_entity.type
_entity.pdbx_description
1 polymer ?
#
loop_
_entity_poly.entity_id
_entity_poly.type
_entity_poly.pdbx_seq_one_letter_code
_entity_poly.pdbx_strand_id
1 'polypeptide(L)'
;MTIYTAITFAPVQGFIEKSRKLRDLYGSSFLLSYLAKAICDRAKAQKYDVVSPALIDVTQGTPNQIIIEGNQVFDRAEAESSLNQAWGNIVETVRVEIENAVPHHPYHWQRDWNHWKNHAWEFFWGQGQTIDEARQAINENKRSRNWVGVNWVGESSTLSGGDGVAWYGMSDQIKPKEANMGEISDRISHFYDELSRKFSNAIIDTNEQLSIPELIKRLITLKNVAKKLNLTEQKLPSVEYPESFKDINRKKNDPEENRWTGWFQGDGDKIGDYLKHKVQANSTQSGSESDVLREFSWAMMNWGEKNLKPALPQSEGRIIYAGGDDFLGVLYRNEEPKLQAQDCLNWFYQFPDIWESHKVPITVSVGLVWAAPDVPQRDVLQHCRETESSAKANGRDRLAIRVLFNSGNYLDWHCPWWWLEELLTSYRDRNGSQNKPNWTHIYNDVAVLESRHAFQGNKEVALELFEIYFGKQQREKLANPEYLWNVRTDTSIKTGILGDEAQYSNQDAIDRAIANWIINLAKVGFHLCHQKHKP
;
A
#
# COMPACT_ATOMS: atom_id res chain seq x y z
N MET A 1 15.25 -36.00 -1.56
CA MET A 1 15.53 -34.97 -0.55
C MET A 1 14.77 -33.75 -1.00
N THR A 2 13.83 -33.27 -0.20
CA THR A 2 13.02 -32.10 -0.56
C THR A 2 13.89 -30.86 -0.49
N ILE A 3 13.84 -30.03 -1.52
CA ILE A 3 14.56 -28.75 -1.59
C ILE A 3 13.53 -27.65 -1.78
N TYR A 4 13.66 -26.60 -0.99
CA TYR A 4 12.89 -25.38 -1.15
C TYR A 4 13.71 -24.34 -1.88
N THR A 5 13.09 -23.72 -2.89
CA THR A 5 13.64 -22.59 -3.62
C THR A 5 12.77 -21.38 -3.33
N ALA A 6 13.37 -20.36 -2.75
CA ALA A 6 12.73 -19.08 -2.55
C ALA A 6 13.17 -18.12 -3.67
N ILE A 7 12.24 -17.31 -4.17
CA ILE A 7 12.48 -16.30 -5.21
C ILE A 7 11.81 -14.98 -4.84
N THR A 8 12.46 -13.85 -5.13
CA THR A 8 11.89 -12.51 -5.03
C THR A 8 12.57 -11.58 -6.02
N PHE A 9 11.91 -10.51 -6.43
CA PHE A 9 12.45 -9.51 -7.35
C PHE A 9 12.18 -8.11 -6.82
N ALA A 10 13.02 -7.15 -7.20
CA ALA A 10 12.94 -5.77 -6.71
C ALA A 10 13.19 -4.77 -7.85
N PRO A 11 12.73 -3.51 -7.74
CA PRO A 11 11.99 -2.92 -6.61
C PRO A 11 10.48 -3.20 -6.68
N VAL A 12 9.86 -3.67 -5.60
CA VAL A 12 8.38 -3.79 -5.52
C VAL A 12 7.76 -2.49 -5.05
N GLN A 13 8.08 -2.08 -3.82
CA GLN A 13 7.52 -0.89 -3.17
C GLN A 13 7.75 0.38 -3.99
N GLY A 14 9.00 0.61 -4.40
CA GLY A 14 9.39 1.79 -5.18
C GLY A 14 8.79 1.79 -6.59
N PHE A 15 8.51 0.61 -7.15
CA PHE A 15 7.78 0.53 -8.41
C PHE A 15 6.32 0.93 -8.25
N ILE A 16 5.63 0.48 -7.19
CA ILE A 16 4.25 0.88 -6.88
C ILE A 16 4.18 2.39 -6.58
N GLU A 17 5.10 2.92 -5.78
CA GLU A 17 5.10 4.33 -5.31
C GLU A 17 5.33 5.38 -6.38
N LYS A 18 6.06 5.05 -7.45
CA LYS A 18 6.25 5.92 -8.62
C LYS A 18 4.97 5.97 -9.47
N SER A 19 3.89 6.45 -8.85
CA SER A 19 2.51 6.45 -9.37
C SER A 19 1.78 7.69 -8.83
N ARG A 20 1.35 8.61 -9.69
CA ARG A 20 0.53 9.78 -9.25
C ARG A 20 -0.96 9.56 -9.43
N LYS A 21 -1.37 8.62 -10.29
CA LYS A 21 -2.77 8.27 -10.51
C LYS A 21 -3.05 6.87 -9.98
N LEU A 22 -4.28 6.62 -9.53
CA LEU A 22 -4.71 5.28 -9.10
C LEU A 22 -4.45 4.23 -10.20
N ARG A 23 -4.62 4.63 -11.47
CA ARG A 23 -4.30 3.74 -12.60
C ARG A 23 -2.85 3.29 -12.59
N ASP A 24 -1.91 4.18 -12.29
CA ASP A 24 -0.48 3.83 -12.26
C ASP A 24 -0.21 2.79 -11.16
N LEU A 25 -0.91 2.91 -10.01
CA LEU A 25 -0.85 1.91 -8.93
C LEU A 25 -1.42 0.57 -9.38
N TYR A 26 -2.56 0.60 -10.06
CA TYR A 26 -3.21 -0.59 -10.59
C TYR A 26 -2.31 -1.32 -11.59
N GLY A 27 -1.80 -0.58 -12.58
CA GLY A 27 -0.84 -1.08 -13.56
C GLY A 27 0.40 -1.65 -12.89
N SER A 28 0.89 -1.00 -11.83
CA SER A 28 2.04 -1.50 -11.06
C SER A 28 1.75 -2.83 -10.37
N SER A 29 0.62 -2.94 -9.66
CA SER A 29 0.19 -4.17 -8.97
C SER A 29 -0.03 -5.33 -9.95
N PHE A 30 -0.68 -5.05 -11.09
CA PHE A 30 -0.87 -6.00 -12.17
C PHE A 30 0.47 -6.51 -12.73
N LEU A 31 1.40 -5.60 -13.03
CA LEU A 31 2.70 -5.95 -13.59
C LEU A 31 3.49 -6.85 -12.63
N LEU A 32 3.56 -6.51 -11.35
CA LEU A 32 4.25 -7.33 -10.34
C LEU A 32 3.64 -8.73 -10.26
N SER A 33 2.32 -8.81 -10.20
CA SER A 33 1.61 -10.09 -10.13
C SER A 33 1.81 -10.92 -11.41
N TYR A 34 1.86 -10.26 -12.57
CA TYR A 34 2.10 -10.91 -13.87
C TYR A 34 3.49 -11.53 -13.94
N LEU A 35 4.50 -10.81 -13.45
CA LEU A 35 5.88 -11.29 -13.39
C LEU A 35 6.03 -12.48 -12.43
N ALA A 36 5.40 -12.40 -11.25
CA ALA A 36 5.39 -13.53 -10.31
C ALA A 36 4.68 -14.77 -10.88
N LYS A 37 3.56 -14.57 -11.60
CA LYS A 37 2.85 -15.63 -12.30
C LYS A 37 3.73 -16.33 -13.32
N ALA A 38 4.53 -15.59 -14.10
CA ALA A 38 5.40 -16.18 -15.12
C ALA A 38 6.41 -17.17 -14.52
N ILE A 39 7.00 -16.83 -13.37
CA ILE A 39 7.90 -17.72 -12.61
C ILE A 39 7.16 -18.96 -12.13
N CYS A 40 5.97 -18.77 -11.55
CA CYS A 40 5.14 -19.87 -11.03
C CYS A 40 4.68 -20.83 -12.14
N ASP A 41 4.25 -20.30 -13.29
CA ASP A 41 3.85 -21.09 -14.45
C ASP A 41 5.03 -21.91 -14.99
N ARG A 42 6.24 -21.32 -15.01
CA ARG A 42 7.47 -22.03 -15.42
C ARG A 42 7.79 -23.18 -14.48
N ALA A 43 7.69 -22.96 -13.17
CA ALA A 43 7.91 -23.98 -12.15
C ALA A 43 6.90 -25.14 -12.30
N LYS A 44 5.61 -24.82 -12.44
CA LYS A 44 4.54 -25.82 -12.67
C LYS A 44 4.75 -26.62 -13.95
N ALA A 45 5.17 -25.96 -15.04
CA ALA A 45 5.46 -26.64 -16.31
C ALA A 45 6.62 -27.66 -16.18
N GLN A 46 7.54 -27.44 -15.26
CA GLN A 46 8.61 -28.38 -14.91
C GLN A 46 8.23 -29.37 -13.79
N LYS A 47 6.95 -29.40 -13.39
CA LYS A 47 6.40 -30.28 -12.33
C LYS A 47 6.93 -30.01 -10.92
N TYR A 48 7.38 -28.78 -10.65
CA TYR A 48 7.58 -28.31 -9.28
C TYR A 48 6.25 -27.95 -8.63
N ASP A 49 6.21 -28.01 -7.31
CA ASP A 49 5.06 -27.56 -6.53
C ASP A 49 5.27 -26.12 -6.06
N VAL A 50 4.26 -25.27 -6.25
CA VAL A 50 4.33 -23.87 -5.81
C VAL A 50 3.61 -23.76 -4.47
N VAL A 51 4.40 -23.60 -3.41
CA VAL A 51 3.92 -23.55 -2.02
C VAL A 51 3.30 -22.18 -1.71
N SER A 52 3.95 -21.11 -2.16
CA SER A 52 3.47 -19.73 -2.02
C SER A 52 3.88 -18.95 -3.27
N PRO A 53 3.00 -18.16 -3.91
CA PRO A 53 1.57 -18.02 -3.63
C PRO A 53 0.77 -19.33 -3.84
N ALA A 54 -0.10 -19.69 -2.89
CA ALA A 54 -0.93 -20.89 -2.99
C ALA A 54 -2.03 -20.76 -4.06
N LEU A 55 -2.54 -19.54 -4.26
CA LEU A 55 -3.38 -19.18 -5.40
C LEU A 55 -2.54 -18.32 -6.34
N ILE A 56 -2.20 -18.88 -7.50
CA ILE A 56 -1.55 -18.10 -8.57
C ILE A 56 -2.65 -17.39 -9.33
N ASP A 57 -3.08 -16.27 -8.78
CA ASP A 57 -3.98 -15.36 -9.43
C ASP A 57 -3.39 -13.95 -9.45
N VAL A 58 -3.22 -13.44 -10.67
CA VAL A 58 -2.71 -12.10 -10.95
C VAL A 58 -3.68 -11.01 -10.46
N THR A 59 -4.94 -11.36 -10.17
CA THR A 59 -5.98 -10.45 -9.66
C THR A 59 -5.83 -10.12 -8.17
N GLN A 60 -5.15 -10.96 -7.40
CA GLN A 60 -5.16 -10.86 -5.94
C GLN A 60 -3.99 -10.02 -5.42
N GLY A 61 -3.03 -9.68 -6.29
CA GLY A 61 -1.71 -9.27 -5.83
C GLY A 61 -0.94 -10.52 -5.43
N THR A 62 0.28 -10.69 -5.92
CA THR A 62 1.14 -11.79 -5.45
C THR A 62 2.02 -11.31 -4.31
N PRO A 63 2.25 -12.14 -3.27
CA PRO A 63 3.25 -11.87 -2.25
C PRO A 63 4.61 -11.61 -2.90
N ASN A 64 5.42 -10.79 -2.25
CA ASN A 64 6.76 -10.45 -2.74
C ASN A 64 7.75 -11.62 -2.72
N GLN A 65 7.34 -12.80 -2.22
CA GLN A 65 8.16 -14.00 -2.17
C GLN A 65 7.41 -15.19 -2.78
N ILE A 66 8.10 -15.91 -3.65
CA ILE A 66 7.63 -17.14 -4.26
C ILE A 66 8.43 -18.29 -3.64
N ILE A 67 7.74 -19.30 -3.11
CA ILE A 67 8.33 -20.50 -2.52
C ILE A 67 7.93 -21.70 -3.36
N ILE A 68 8.94 -22.43 -3.84
CA ILE A 68 8.80 -23.59 -4.71
C ILE A 68 9.42 -24.80 -4.01
N GLU A 69 8.70 -25.91 -4.03
CA GLU A 69 9.12 -27.20 -3.50
C GLU A 69 9.42 -28.17 -4.64
N GLY A 70 10.50 -28.94 -4.51
CA GLY A 70 10.85 -29.97 -5.47
C GLY A 70 11.82 -31.02 -4.94
N ASN A 71 11.90 -32.13 -5.67
CA ASN A 71 12.91 -33.18 -5.45
C ASN A 71 14.30 -32.81 -5.99
N GLN A 72 14.38 -31.71 -6.73
CA GLN A 72 15.58 -31.15 -7.33
C GLN A 72 15.55 -29.63 -7.18
N VAL A 73 16.65 -28.99 -7.54
CA VAL A 73 16.80 -27.53 -7.54
C VAL A 73 16.00 -26.94 -8.71
N PHE A 74 15.09 -26.01 -8.43
CA PHE A 74 14.52 -25.16 -9.47
C PHE A 74 15.57 -24.15 -9.92
N ASP A 75 16.07 -24.35 -11.14
CA ASP A 75 17.23 -23.64 -11.65
C ASP A 75 17.06 -22.11 -11.67
N ARG A 76 18.10 -21.40 -11.23
CA ARG A 76 18.10 -19.93 -11.16
C ARG A 76 17.95 -19.30 -12.54
N ALA A 77 18.69 -19.79 -13.54
CA ALA A 77 18.69 -19.17 -14.87
C ALA A 77 17.33 -19.35 -15.56
N GLU A 78 16.67 -20.49 -15.36
CA GLU A 78 15.29 -20.72 -15.81
C GLU A 78 14.28 -19.77 -15.15
N ALA A 79 14.37 -19.60 -13.83
CA ALA A 79 13.51 -18.70 -13.09
C ALA A 79 13.71 -17.23 -13.52
N GLU A 80 14.96 -16.78 -13.60
CA GLU A 80 15.33 -15.43 -14.02
C GLU A 80 14.94 -15.16 -15.48
N SER A 81 15.13 -16.15 -16.36
CA SER A 81 14.70 -16.08 -17.77
C SER A 81 13.19 -15.92 -17.90
N SER A 82 12.39 -16.62 -17.08
CA SER A 82 10.93 -16.48 -17.12
C SER A 82 10.45 -15.07 -16.73
N LEU A 83 11.08 -14.44 -15.72
CA LEU A 83 10.83 -13.04 -15.35
C LEU A 83 11.21 -12.10 -16.50
N ASN A 84 12.44 -12.24 -17.02
CA ASN A 84 12.98 -11.36 -18.06
C ASN A 84 12.21 -11.46 -19.38
N GLN A 85 11.75 -12.65 -19.76
CA GLN A 85 10.89 -12.85 -20.93
C GLN A 85 9.53 -12.20 -20.72
N ALA A 86 8.89 -12.40 -19.57
CA ALA A 86 7.60 -11.81 -19.27
C ALA A 86 7.66 -10.26 -19.28
N TRP A 87 8.66 -9.68 -18.61
CA TRP A 87 8.89 -8.24 -18.64
C TRP A 87 9.23 -7.74 -20.05
N GLY A 88 10.13 -8.43 -20.75
CA GLY A 88 10.54 -8.05 -22.10
C GLY A 88 9.38 -8.04 -23.09
N ASN A 89 8.44 -8.98 -22.97
CA ASN A 89 7.23 -9.00 -23.78
C ASN A 89 6.32 -7.80 -23.50
N ILE A 90 6.18 -7.38 -22.23
CA ILE A 90 5.43 -6.18 -21.85
C ILE A 90 6.09 -4.93 -22.46
N VAL A 91 7.39 -4.76 -22.24
CA VAL A 91 8.14 -3.59 -22.73
C VAL A 91 8.00 -3.47 -24.25
N GLU A 92 8.16 -4.58 -24.95
CA GLU A 92 8.07 -4.61 -26.41
C GLU A 92 6.64 -4.33 -26.90
N THR A 93 5.63 -4.92 -26.27
CA THR A 93 4.22 -4.73 -26.64
C THR A 93 3.81 -3.27 -26.50
N VAL A 94 4.18 -2.63 -25.38
CA VAL A 94 3.86 -1.21 -25.15
C VAL A 94 4.61 -0.31 -26.13
N ARG A 95 5.91 -0.56 -26.37
CA ARG A 95 6.72 0.19 -27.33
C ARG A 95 6.09 0.17 -28.72
N VAL A 96 5.79 -1.03 -29.22
CA VAL A 96 5.16 -1.24 -30.53
C VAL A 96 3.76 -0.63 -30.60
N GLU A 97 2.99 -0.63 -29.50
CA GLU A 97 1.69 0.05 -29.48
C GLU A 97 1.84 1.56 -29.70
N ILE A 98 2.82 2.19 -29.05
CA ILE A 98 3.05 3.63 -29.21
C ILE A 98 3.53 3.92 -30.64
N GLU A 99 4.47 3.14 -31.17
CA GLU A 99 4.99 3.30 -32.52
C GLU A 99 3.90 3.18 -33.58
N ASN A 100 2.97 2.23 -33.41
CA ASN A 100 1.83 2.10 -34.31
C ASN A 100 0.79 3.22 -34.15
N ALA A 101 0.63 3.76 -32.94
CA ALA A 101 -0.30 4.85 -32.68
C ALA A 101 0.16 6.18 -33.29
N VAL A 102 1.48 6.41 -33.34
CA VAL A 102 2.11 7.66 -33.80
C VAL A 102 3.27 7.41 -34.80
N PRO A 103 3.01 6.74 -35.94
CA PRO A 103 4.04 6.12 -36.78
C PRO A 103 4.94 7.09 -37.56
N HIS A 104 4.60 8.38 -37.59
CA HIS A 104 5.28 9.37 -38.44
C HIS A 104 6.60 9.89 -37.84
N HIS A 105 6.90 9.57 -36.58
CA HIS A 105 8.12 10.03 -35.90
C HIS A 105 9.32 9.13 -36.20
N PRO A 106 10.53 9.69 -36.28
CA PRO A 106 11.78 8.92 -36.34
C PRO A 106 12.13 8.42 -34.93
N TYR A 107 11.73 7.20 -34.61
CA TYR A 107 11.97 6.60 -33.29
C TYR A 107 13.44 6.26 -33.07
N HIS A 108 14.11 7.08 -32.26
CA HIS A 108 15.45 6.91 -31.72
C HIS A 108 15.39 6.77 -30.19
N TRP A 109 14.62 5.80 -29.71
CA TRP A 109 14.48 5.52 -28.28
C TRP A 109 14.75 4.05 -27.92
N GLN A 110 15.05 3.21 -28.92
CA GLN A 110 15.17 1.76 -28.76
C GLN A 110 16.21 1.38 -27.70
N ARG A 111 17.30 2.14 -27.60
CA ARG A 111 18.36 1.92 -26.60
C ARG A 111 17.81 2.06 -25.19
N ASP A 112 17.08 3.14 -24.90
CA ASP A 112 16.50 3.40 -23.58
C ASP A 112 15.41 2.39 -23.22
N TRP A 113 14.56 2.02 -24.18
CA TRP A 113 13.60 0.92 -24.00
C TRP A 113 14.28 -0.42 -23.73
N ASN A 114 15.39 -0.73 -24.41
CA ASN A 114 16.19 -1.93 -24.15
C ASN A 114 16.86 -1.90 -22.77
N HIS A 115 17.29 -0.73 -22.28
CA HIS A 115 17.82 -0.61 -20.92
C HIS A 115 16.74 -0.94 -19.88
N TRP A 116 15.53 -0.39 -20.02
CA TRP A 116 14.42 -0.74 -19.14
C TRP A 116 14.00 -2.21 -19.28
N LYS A 117 14.04 -2.79 -20.48
CA LYS A 117 13.82 -4.22 -20.69
C LYS A 117 14.81 -5.10 -19.91
N ASN A 118 16.08 -4.70 -19.85
CA ASN A 118 17.16 -5.55 -19.32
C ASN A 118 17.53 -5.27 -17.87
N HIS A 119 17.18 -4.10 -17.32
CA HIS A 119 17.70 -3.61 -16.03
C HIS A 119 16.62 -3.10 -15.08
N ALA A 120 15.33 -3.25 -15.40
CA ALA A 120 14.25 -2.80 -14.50
C ALA A 120 14.17 -3.59 -13.19
N TRP A 121 14.62 -4.85 -13.18
CA TRP A 121 14.40 -5.77 -12.07
C TRP A 121 15.71 -6.38 -11.58
N GLU A 122 15.91 -6.33 -10.27
CA GLU A 122 16.84 -7.22 -9.57
C GLU A 122 16.13 -8.56 -9.32
N PHE A 123 16.85 -9.66 -9.53
CA PHE A 123 16.35 -11.01 -9.29
C PHE A 123 17.14 -11.66 -8.15
N PHE A 124 16.42 -12.16 -7.14
CA PHE A 124 16.99 -12.86 -5.99
C PHE A 124 16.43 -14.27 -5.90
N TRP A 125 17.32 -15.21 -5.64
CA TRP A 125 17.04 -16.63 -5.60
C TRP A 125 17.87 -17.24 -4.46
N GLY A 126 17.27 -18.15 -3.70
CA GLY A 126 17.91 -18.80 -2.55
C GLY A 126 17.32 -20.19 -2.31
N GLN A 127 18.09 -21.05 -1.67
CA GLN A 127 17.70 -22.44 -1.45
C GLN A 127 17.99 -22.92 -0.03
N GLY A 128 17.25 -23.93 0.38
CA GLY A 128 17.38 -24.57 1.67
C GLY A 128 16.69 -25.92 1.71
N GLN A 129 17.01 -26.71 2.74
CA GLN A 129 16.28 -27.93 3.07
C GLN A 129 14.97 -27.61 3.81
N THR A 130 14.88 -26.40 4.37
CA THR A 130 13.66 -25.80 4.95
C THR A 130 13.30 -24.50 4.23
N ILE A 131 12.05 -24.06 4.36
CA ILE A 131 11.61 -22.78 3.78
C ILE A 131 12.35 -21.61 4.45
N ASP A 132 12.59 -21.70 5.75
CA ASP A 132 13.36 -20.71 6.51
C ASP A 132 14.82 -20.59 6.02
N GLU A 133 15.49 -21.71 5.75
CA GLU A 133 16.84 -21.69 5.14
C GLU A 133 16.82 -21.02 3.76
N ALA A 134 15.84 -21.34 2.91
CA ALA A 134 15.71 -20.73 1.58
C ALA A 134 15.47 -19.22 1.66
N ARG A 135 14.66 -18.76 2.63
CA ARG A 135 14.43 -17.33 2.91
C ARG A 135 15.69 -16.64 3.41
N GLN A 136 16.44 -17.26 4.32
CA GLN A 136 17.71 -16.72 4.80
C GLN A 136 18.72 -16.58 3.65
N ALA A 137 18.82 -17.58 2.77
CA ALA A 137 19.68 -17.53 1.60
C ALA A 137 19.35 -16.34 0.67
N ILE A 138 18.05 -16.06 0.41
CA ILE A 138 17.66 -14.82 -0.30
C ILE A 138 18.12 -13.58 0.45
N ASN A 139 17.87 -13.49 1.77
CA ASN A 139 18.17 -12.30 2.55
C ASN A 139 19.67 -11.99 2.58
N GLU A 140 20.50 -13.02 2.58
CA GLU A 140 21.95 -12.89 2.40
C GLU A 140 22.29 -12.42 0.98
N ASN A 141 21.70 -13.03 -0.05
CA ASN A 141 21.91 -12.63 -1.44
C ASN A 141 21.45 -11.18 -1.73
N LYS A 142 20.42 -10.69 -1.03
CA LYS A 142 19.96 -9.30 -1.09
C LYS A 142 21.01 -8.29 -0.64
N ARG A 143 21.99 -8.69 0.18
CA ARG A 143 23.09 -7.82 0.62
C ARG A 143 24.04 -7.47 -0.53
N SER A 144 24.18 -8.35 -1.51
CA SER A 144 25.11 -8.19 -2.64
C SER A 144 24.57 -7.32 -3.78
N ARG A 145 23.39 -6.70 -3.62
CA ARG A 145 22.70 -5.75 -4.53
C ARG A 145 23.17 -5.81 -5.99
N ASN A 146 22.38 -6.45 -6.85
CA ASN A 146 22.68 -6.58 -8.28
C ASN A 146 21.95 -5.52 -9.12
N TRP A 147 21.98 -4.27 -8.65
CA TRP A 147 21.26 -3.17 -9.29
C TRP A 147 22.11 -2.53 -10.39
N VAL A 148 21.48 -2.28 -11.54
CA VAL A 148 22.06 -1.53 -12.64
C VAL A 148 21.25 -0.24 -12.82
N GLY A 149 21.90 0.90 -12.61
CA GLY A 149 21.28 2.19 -12.87
C GLY A 149 21.09 2.45 -14.38
N VAL A 150 19.86 2.75 -14.77
CA VAL A 150 19.56 3.23 -16.13
C VAL A 150 19.78 4.74 -16.16
N ASN A 151 20.92 5.15 -16.74
CA ASN A 151 21.22 6.56 -16.93
C ASN A 151 20.42 7.14 -18.10
N TRP A 152 20.05 8.41 -18.00
CA TRP A 152 19.32 9.14 -19.01
C TRP A 152 19.80 10.60 -19.06
N VAL A 153 19.49 11.29 -20.15
CA VAL A 153 19.77 12.72 -20.36
C VAL A 153 18.51 13.39 -20.91
N GLY A 154 18.33 14.69 -20.64
CA GLY A 154 17.19 15.47 -21.12
C GLY A 154 16.29 15.97 -20.00
N GLU A 155 15.00 16.14 -20.29
CA GLU A 155 13.99 16.56 -19.31
C GLU A 155 13.53 15.37 -18.44
N SER A 156 13.32 15.62 -17.15
CA SER A 156 12.75 14.63 -16.21
C SER A 156 11.26 14.45 -16.45
N SER A 157 10.73 13.26 -16.17
CA SER A 157 9.29 13.04 -16.18
C SER A 157 8.56 13.96 -15.21
N THR A 158 7.39 14.47 -15.61
CA THR A 158 6.57 15.34 -14.75
C THR A 158 5.84 14.54 -13.67
N LEU A 159 5.94 13.21 -13.68
CA LEU A 159 5.26 12.32 -12.73
C LEU A 159 6.15 12.01 -11.50
N SER A 160 7.27 11.33 -11.69
CA SER A 160 8.18 11.00 -10.58
C SER A 160 9.40 11.92 -10.48
N GLY A 161 9.77 12.57 -11.58
CA GLY A 161 11.01 13.36 -11.68
C GLY A 161 12.29 12.53 -11.63
N GLY A 162 12.18 11.21 -11.46
CA GLY A 162 13.33 10.31 -11.25
C GLY A 162 13.93 9.74 -12.52
N ASP A 163 13.17 9.77 -13.61
CA ASP A 163 13.50 9.13 -14.89
C ASP A 163 13.22 10.11 -16.04
N GLY A 164 13.96 10.01 -17.15
CA GLY A 164 13.80 10.91 -18.29
C GLY A 164 12.46 10.75 -19.00
N VAL A 165 11.95 11.83 -19.59
CA VAL A 165 10.73 11.78 -20.42
C VAL A 165 10.93 10.80 -21.57
N ALA A 166 9.99 9.90 -21.75
CA ALA A 166 9.92 9.01 -22.89
C ALA A 166 9.33 9.75 -24.10
N TRP A 167 10.16 9.94 -25.12
CA TRP A 167 9.76 10.53 -26.39
C TRP A 167 10.63 9.95 -27.51
N TYR A 168 10.16 10.07 -28.76
CA TYR A 168 10.77 9.38 -29.90
C TYR A 168 12.27 9.70 -30.10
N GLY A 169 12.76 10.88 -29.72
CA GLY A 169 14.17 11.28 -29.86
C GLY A 169 15.00 11.19 -28.59
N MET A 170 14.57 10.47 -27.55
CA MET A 170 15.27 10.49 -26.24
C MET A 170 16.71 9.92 -26.27
N SER A 171 17.07 9.10 -27.26
CA SER A 171 18.46 8.65 -27.44
C SER A 171 19.27 9.55 -28.39
N ASP A 172 18.70 10.65 -28.91
CA ASP A 172 19.39 11.55 -29.84
C ASP A 172 20.68 12.10 -29.20
N GLN A 173 21.75 12.18 -29.99
CA GLN A 173 22.99 12.82 -29.54
C GLN A 173 22.82 14.33 -29.54
N ILE A 174 22.54 14.88 -28.36
CA ILE A 174 22.40 16.32 -28.17
C ILE A 174 23.80 16.91 -27.93
N LYS A 175 24.24 17.80 -28.82
CA LYS A 175 25.44 18.62 -28.57
C LYS A 175 25.08 19.78 -27.63
N PRO A 176 25.59 19.83 -26.39
CA PRO A 176 25.10 20.79 -25.40
C PRO A 176 25.23 22.26 -25.78
N LYS A 177 26.19 22.61 -26.65
CA LYS A 177 26.43 23.99 -27.13
C LYS A 177 25.53 24.42 -28.27
N GLU A 178 24.96 23.47 -29.01
CA GLU A 178 24.15 23.72 -30.21
C GLU A 178 22.66 23.39 -29.96
N ALA A 179 22.35 22.76 -28.82
CA ALA A 179 21.01 22.32 -28.48
C ALA A 179 20.09 23.46 -28.07
N ASN A 180 19.01 23.67 -28.82
CA ASN A 180 17.91 24.52 -28.39
C ASN A 180 16.94 23.70 -27.54
N MET A 181 17.02 23.86 -26.21
CA MET A 181 16.15 23.14 -25.28
C MET A 181 14.66 23.48 -25.48
N GLY A 182 14.33 24.69 -25.94
CA GLY A 182 12.95 25.07 -26.24
C GLY A 182 12.36 24.23 -27.38
N GLU A 183 13.12 24.02 -28.45
CA GLU A 183 12.68 23.17 -29.58
C GLU A 183 12.49 21.71 -29.16
N ILE A 184 13.30 21.19 -28.24
CA ILE A 184 13.14 19.83 -27.70
C ILE A 184 11.84 19.76 -26.87
N SER A 185 11.61 20.74 -25.99
CA SER A 185 10.40 20.79 -25.16
C SER A 185 9.13 20.92 -26.01
N ASP A 186 9.17 21.69 -27.10
CA ASP A 186 8.07 21.81 -28.07
C ASP A 186 7.81 20.48 -28.80
N ARG A 187 8.87 19.76 -29.20
CA ARG A 187 8.77 18.43 -29.82
C ARG A 187 8.19 17.39 -28.85
N ILE A 188 8.62 17.41 -27.59
CA ILE A 188 8.08 16.55 -26.53
C ILE A 188 6.59 16.85 -26.32
N SER A 189 6.23 18.13 -26.16
CA SER A 189 4.84 18.54 -25.94
C SER A 189 3.94 18.13 -27.11
N HIS A 190 4.38 18.33 -28.35
CA HIS A 190 3.65 17.89 -29.54
C HIS A 190 3.46 16.37 -29.59
N PHE A 191 4.48 15.59 -29.22
CA PHE A 191 4.39 14.14 -29.15
C PHE A 191 3.34 13.69 -28.11
N TYR A 192 3.32 14.31 -26.93
CA TYR A 192 2.34 14.00 -25.90
C TYR A 192 0.91 14.44 -26.25
N ASP A 193 0.74 15.52 -27.01
CA ASP A 193 -0.56 15.89 -27.60
C ASP A 193 -1.09 14.80 -28.53
N GLU A 194 -0.23 14.24 -29.38
CA GLU A 194 -0.61 13.14 -30.27
C GLU A 194 -0.94 11.86 -29.49
N LEU A 195 -0.13 11.51 -28.48
CA LEU A 195 -0.41 10.38 -27.59
C LEU A 195 -1.75 10.56 -26.86
N SER A 196 -2.04 11.74 -26.32
CA SER A 196 -3.30 12.07 -25.67
C SER A 196 -4.49 11.92 -26.63
N ARG A 197 -4.37 12.34 -27.89
CA ARG A 197 -5.43 12.13 -28.90
C ARG A 197 -5.65 10.66 -29.24
N LYS A 198 -4.58 9.85 -29.29
CA LYS A 198 -4.65 8.42 -29.65
C LYS A 198 -5.13 7.54 -28.51
N PHE A 199 -4.63 7.77 -27.31
CA PHE A 199 -4.94 6.97 -26.12
C PHE A 199 -6.02 7.59 -25.23
N SER A 200 -6.56 8.76 -25.57
CA SER A 200 -7.43 9.61 -24.75
C SER A 200 -6.68 10.41 -23.67
N ASN A 201 -7.13 11.66 -23.46
CA ASN A 201 -6.69 12.53 -22.38
C ASN A 201 -6.94 11.92 -20.98
N ALA A 202 -7.88 10.98 -20.89
CA ALA A 202 -8.10 10.23 -19.67
C ALA A 202 -6.93 9.28 -19.35
N ILE A 203 -6.13 8.87 -20.34
CA ILE A 203 -4.98 7.97 -20.21
C ILE A 203 -3.67 8.75 -20.09
N ILE A 204 -3.42 9.65 -21.03
CA ILE A 204 -2.23 10.50 -21.08
C ILE A 204 -2.73 11.94 -21.19
N ASP A 205 -2.57 12.73 -20.13
CA ASP A 205 -2.92 14.15 -20.18
C ASP A 205 -1.86 14.91 -21.00
N THR A 206 -2.25 15.94 -21.74
CA THR A 206 -1.32 16.75 -22.55
C THR A 206 -0.27 17.48 -21.71
N ASN A 207 -0.55 17.73 -20.42
CA ASN A 207 0.40 18.34 -19.49
C ASN A 207 1.32 17.31 -18.79
N GLU A 208 1.13 16.02 -19.07
CA GLU A 208 1.96 14.96 -18.51
C GLU A 208 3.04 14.56 -19.51
N GLN A 209 4.27 14.42 -19.02
CA GLN A 209 5.40 13.92 -19.78
C GLN A 209 6.01 12.79 -18.96
N LEU A 210 5.80 11.56 -19.40
CA LEU A 210 6.01 10.35 -18.61
C LEU A 210 7.33 9.69 -18.99
N SER A 211 7.96 9.00 -18.05
CA SER A 211 9.07 8.10 -18.34
C SER A 211 8.58 6.78 -18.94
N ILE A 212 9.52 5.97 -19.44
CA ILE A 212 9.23 4.63 -19.99
C ILE A 212 8.44 3.74 -19.00
N PRO A 213 8.87 3.53 -17.74
CA PRO A 213 8.12 2.71 -16.80
C PRO A 213 6.73 3.28 -16.49
N GLU A 214 6.57 4.60 -16.51
CA GLU A 214 5.28 5.26 -16.28
C GLU A 214 4.33 5.07 -17.47
N LEU A 215 4.82 5.15 -18.71
CA LEU A 215 4.04 4.80 -19.90
C LEU A 215 3.60 3.34 -19.88
N ILE A 216 4.50 2.42 -19.51
CA ILE A 216 4.19 0.98 -19.39
C ILE A 216 3.06 0.77 -18.40
N LYS A 217 3.15 1.35 -17.19
CA LYS A 217 2.10 1.25 -16.15
C LYS A 217 0.75 1.78 -16.61
N ARG A 218 0.70 2.77 -17.50
CA ARG A 218 -0.56 3.33 -18.00
C ARG A 218 -1.16 2.51 -19.12
N LEU A 219 -0.36 2.24 -20.15
CA LEU A 219 -0.85 1.60 -21.36
C LEU A 219 -1.21 0.13 -21.12
N ILE A 220 -0.57 -0.53 -20.15
CA ILE A 220 -0.93 -1.91 -19.78
C ILE A 220 -2.38 -2.06 -19.28
N THR A 221 -2.98 -0.99 -18.76
CA THR A 221 -4.38 -1.02 -18.30
C THR A 221 -5.40 -0.94 -19.44
N LEU A 222 -4.94 -0.76 -20.69
CA LEU A 222 -5.83 -0.70 -21.85
C LEU A 222 -6.14 -2.11 -22.36
N LYS A 223 -7.43 -2.41 -22.56
CA LYS A 223 -7.92 -3.72 -22.99
C LYS A 223 -7.22 -4.20 -24.29
N ASN A 224 -6.95 -3.32 -25.24
CA ASN A 224 -6.24 -3.64 -26.50
C ASN A 224 -4.77 -4.01 -26.29
N VAL A 225 -4.08 -3.35 -25.36
CA VAL A 225 -2.68 -3.64 -25.04
C VAL A 225 -2.58 -4.97 -24.27
N ALA A 226 -3.41 -5.15 -23.25
CA ALA A 226 -3.43 -6.37 -22.45
C ALA A 226 -3.73 -7.63 -23.29
N LYS A 227 -4.64 -7.55 -24.28
CA LYS A 227 -4.95 -8.66 -25.20
C LYS A 227 -3.77 -9.11 -26.06
N LYS A 228 -2.85 -8.20 -26.40
CA LYS A 228 -1.69 -8.50 -27.25
C LYS A 228 -0.60 -9.33 -26.56
N LEU A 229 -0.67 -9.50 -25.24
CA LEU A 229 0.27 -10.32 -24.48
C LEU A 229 0.02 -11.85 -24.61
N ASN A 230 -0.83 -12.29 -25.56
CA ASN A 230 -1.20 -13.69 -25.80
C ASN A 230 -1.64 -14.44 -24.53
N LEU A 231 -2.23 -13.70 -23.60
CA LEU A 231 -2.85 -14.26 -22.41
C LEU A 231 -4.23 -14.76 -22.83
N THR A 232 -4.47 -16.07 -22.78
CA THR A 232 -5.80 -16.63 -23.01
C THR A 232 -6.78 -16.00 -22.02
N GLU A 233 -8.04 -15.74 -22.38
CA GLU A 233 -9.04 -15.08 -21.50
C GLU A 233 -9.22 -15.77 -20.13
N GLN A 234 -8.89 -17.07 -20.03
CA GLN A 234 -8.89 -17.86 -18.78
C GLN A 234 -7.57 -17.78 -17.96
N LYS A 235 -6.50 -17.25 -18.56
CA LYS A 235 -5.19 -16.95 -17.93
C LYS A 235 -4.97 -15.45 -17.77
N LEU A 236 -5.82 -14.65 -18.39
CA LEU A 236 -5.99 -13.25 -18.07
C LEU A 236 -6.66 -13.18 -16.70
N PRO A 237 -6.07 -12.47 -15.74
CA PRO A 237 -6.76 -12.19 -14.49
C PRO A 237 -8.09 -11.49 -14.79
N SER A 238 -9.15 -11.84 -14.06
CA SER A 238 -10.41 -11.06 -13.97
C SER A 238 -10.16 -9.76 -13.21
N VAL A 239 -9.20 -8.99 -13.70
CA VAL A 239 -9.02 -7.60 -13.38
C VAL A 239 -10.32 -6.91 -13.76
N GLU A 240 -10.97 -6.31 -12.76
CA GLU A 240 -11.76 -5.12 -13.00
C GLU A 240 -10.84 -4.12 -13.70
N TYR A 241 -10.79 -4.17 -15.02
CA TYR A 241 -10.42 -3.01 -15.81
C TYR A 241 -11.60 -2.07 -15.60
N PRO A 242 -11.50 -1.06 -14.72
CA PRO A 242 -12.57 -0.09 -14.58
C PRO A 242 -12.76 0.50 -15.97
N GLU A 243 -13.97 0.41 -16.50
CA GLU A 243 -14.27 0.96 -17.82
C GLU A 243 -14.01 2.47 -17.88
N SER A 244 -13.94 3.10 -16.70
CA SER A 244 -13.47 4.46 -16.48
C SER A 244 -12.67 4.54 -15.17
N PHE A 245 -11.48 5.16 -15.19
CA PHE A 245 -10.72 5.55 -13.99
C PHE A 245 -10.87 7.06 -13.70
N LYS A 246 -11.97 7.69 -14.13
CA LYS A 246 -12.25 9.10 -13.83
C LYS A 246 -12.57 9.33 -12.33
N ASP A 247 -12.62 8.24 -11.58
CA ASP A 247 -13.32 8.08 -10.31
C ASP A 247 -12.56 8.59 -9.07
N ILE A 248 -11.28 8.98 -9.16
CA ILE A 248 -10.51 9.42 -7.97
C ILE A 248 -9.64 10.65 -8.27
N ASN A 249 -10.09 11.53 -9.16
CA ASN A 249 -9.45 12.84 -9.23
C ASN A 249 -9.97 13.72 -8.08
N ARG A 250 -9.17 13.84 -7.02
CA ARG A 250 -9.50 14.59 -5.80
C ARG A 250 -9.54 16.10 -6.00
N LYS A 251 -8.77 16.58 -6.98
CA LYS A 251 -8.67 17.99 -7.35
C LYS A 251 -9.33 18.22 -8.70
N LYS A 252 -10.43 18.94 -8.70
CA LYS A 252 -11.17 19.35 -9.90
C LYS A 252 -10.90 20.83 -10.16
N ASN A 253 -11.24 21.28 -11.37
CA ASN A 253 -11.12 22.69 -11.73
C ASN A 253 -12.07 23.56 -10.89
N ASP A 254 -13.23 23.01 -10.53
CA ASP A 254 -14.15 23.61 -9.57
C ASP A 254 -13.77 23.21 -8.14
N PRO A 255 -13.39 24.16 -7.26
CA PRO A 255 -13.10 23.89 -5.86
C PRO A 255 -14.27 23.26 -5.09
N GLU A 256 -15.52 23.53 -5.48
CA GLU A 256 -16.69 22.92 -4.87
C GLU A 256 -16.81 21.43 -5.18
N GLU A 257 -16.13 20.94 -6.23
CA GLU A 257 -16.07 19.52 -6.55
C GLU A 257 -14.90 18.79 -5.88
N ASN A 258 -13.98 19.51 -5.21
CA ASN A 258 -12.85 18.91 -4.52
C ASN A 258 -13.31 17.98 -3.39
N ARG A 259 -12.57 16.87 -3.21
CA ARG A 259 -12.97 15.79 -2.30
C ARG A 259 -11.80 15.33 -1.45
N TRP A 260 -12.10 15.11 -0.17
CA TRP A 260 -11.25 14.32 0.69
C TRP A 260 -11.47 12.83 0.40
N THR A 261 -10.46 12.02 0.68
CA THR A 261 -10.49 10.56 0.48
C THR A 261 -9.78 9.87 1.63
N GLY A 262 -10.25 8.68 2.02
CA GLY A 262 -9.55 7.83 2.97
C GLY A 262 -8.63 6.86 2.23
N TRP A 263 -7.36 6.81 2.57
CA TRP A 263 -6.43 5.82 2.02
C TRP A 263 -5.96 4.93 3.14
N PHE A 264 -5.83 3.63 2.91
CA PHE A 264 -5.39 2.73 3.97
C PHE A 264 -4.47 1.64 3.47
N GLN A 265 -3.47 1.33 4.28
CA GLN A 265 -2.55 0.22 4.07
C GLN A 265 -2.49 -0.62 5.33
N GLY A 266 -2.51 -1.93 5.18
CA GLY A 266 -2.36 -2.86 6.30
C GLY A 266 -1.46 -4.04 5.94
N ASP A 267 -0.96 -4.68 7.00
CA ASP A 267 -0.03 -5.80 6.97
C ASP A 267 -0.24 -6.65 8.24
N GLY A 268 -0.14 -7.97 8.09
CA GLY A 268 -0.42 -8.92 9.16
C GLY A 268 0.72 -9.01 10.17
N ASP A 269 0.39 -9.00 11.45
CA ASP A 269 1.39 -8.95 12.51
C ASP A 269 2.08 -10.29 12.73
N LYS A 270 3.42 -10.28 12.69
CA LYS A 270 4.29 -11.40 13.12
C LYS A 270 3.98 -12.75 12.45
N ILE A 271 3.61 -12.73 11.18
CA ILE A 271 3.32 -13.96 10.41
C ILE A 271 4.48 -14.95 10.41
N GLY A 272 5.72 -14.45 10.35
CA GLY A 272 6.91 -15.31 10.45
C GLY A 272 6.96 -16.11 11.76
N ASP A 273 6.56 -15.51 12.88
CA ASP A 273 6.52 -16.18 14.18
C ASP A 273 5.35 -17.17 14.24
N TYR A 274 4.17 -16.78 13.73
CA TYR A 274 3.00 -17.64 13.62
C TYR A 274 3.31 -18.93 12.84
N LEU A 275 3.93 -18.80 11.66
CA LEU A 275 4.28 -19.95 10.81
C LEU A 275 5.25 -20.89 11.55
N LYS A 276 6.28 -20.35 12.21
CA LYS A 276 7.24 -21.16 12.99
C LYS A 276 6.57 -21.94 14.11
N HIS A 277 5.71 -21.28 14.89
CA HIS A 277 4.99 -21.93 15.99
C HIS A 277 4.06 -23.04 15.48
N LYS A 278 3.36 -22.83 14.36
CA LYS A 278 2.50 -23.85 13.75
C LYS A 278 3.29 -25.06 13.26
N VAL A 279 4.44 -24.85 12.63
CA VAL A 279 5.31 -25.93 12.17
C VAL A 279 5.85 -26.75 13.35
N GLN A 280 6.26 -26.09 14.43
CA GLN A 280 6.71 -26.76 15.66
C GLN A 280 5.59 -27.54 16.36
N ALA A 281 4.38 -26.99 16.44
CA ALA A 281 3.23 -27.68 17.03
C ALA A 281 2.81 -28.91 16.20
N ASN A 282 2.88 -28.78 14.87
CA ASN A 282 2.54 -29.86 13.95
C ASN A 282 3.60 -30.95 13.85
N SER A 283 4.78 -30.87 14.47
CA SER A 283 5.78 -31.95 14.42
C SER A 283 5.33 -33.28 15.07
N THR A 284 4.12 -33.33 15.62
CA THR A 284 3.43 -34.53 16.15
C THR A 284 2.32 -35.08 15.23
N GLN A 285 1.95 -34.36 14.16
CA GLN A 285 1.04 -34.78 13.09
C GLN A 285 1.74 -34.64 11.73
N SER A 286 1.34 -35.40 10.72
CA SER A 286 2.08 -35.54 9.45
C SER A 286 2.08 -34.30 8.52
N GLY A 287 1.93 -33.07 9.02
CA GLY A 287 1.91 -31.83 8.21
C GLY A 287 3.30 -31.25 7.99
N SER A 288 3.69 -31.04 6.74
CA SER A 288 4.98 -30.45 6.37
C SER A 288 4.97 -28.92 6.52
N GLU A 289 6.16 -28.30 6.56
CA GLU A 289 6.33 -26.84 6.56
C GLU A 289 5.64 -26.18 5.36
N SER A 290 5.63 -26.85 4.20
CA SER A 290 4.95 -26.38 3.00
C SER A 290 3.44 -26.46 3.09
N ASP A 291 2.86 -27.44 3.79
CA ASP A 291 1.41 -27.51 3.99
C ASP A 291 0.92 -26.30 4.81
N VAL A 292 1.61 -25.99 5.93
CA VAL A 292 1.26 -24.85 6.79
C VAL A 292 1.35 -23.53 6.01
N LEU A 293 2.43 -23.33 5.24
CA LEU A 293 2.58 -22.11 4.45
C LEU A 293 1.55 -22.01 3.33
N ARG A 294 1.20 -23.13 2.69
CA ARG A 294 0.19 -23.18 1.63
C ARG A 294 -1.19 -22.87 2.17
N GLU A 295 -1.58 -23.47 3.29
CA GLU A 295 -2.85 -23.18 3.98
C GLU A 295 -2.96 -21.71 4.36
N PHE A 296 -1.90 -21.16 4.96
CA PHE A 296 -1.83 -19.73 5.30
C PHE A 296 -1.97 -18.85 4.07
N SER A 297 -1.16 -19.11 3.03
CA SER A 297 -1.18 -18.34 1.79
C SER A 297 -2.54 -18.41 1.11
N TRP A 298 -3.20 -19.58 1.13
CA TRP A 298 -4.55 -19.75 0.58
C TRP A 298 -5.57 -18.95 1.38
N ALA A 299 -5.53 -19.01 2.71
CA ALA A 299 -6.47 -18.30 3.58
C ALA A 299 -6.41 -16.78 3.35
N MET A 300 -5.21 -16.20 3.29
CA MET A 300 -5.01 -14.77 3.05
C MET A 300 -5.47 -14.33 1.66
N MET A 301 -5.14 -15.12 0.63
CA MET A 301 -5.55 -14.85 -0.75
C MET A 301 -7.06 -14.96 -0.93
N ASN A 302 -7.66 -16.01 -0.39
CA ASN A 302 -9.10 -16.19 -0.39
C ASN A 302 -9.80 -15.06 0.38
N TRP A 303 -9.24 -14.60 1.50
CA TRP A 303 -9.74 -13.46 2.24
C TRP A 303 -9.73 -12.16 1.42
N GLY A 304 -8.60 -11.84 0.77
CA GLY A 304 -8.50 -10.65 -0.08
C GLY A 304 -9.59 -10.61 -1.15
N GLU A 305 -9.86 -11.76 -1.79
CA GLU A 305 -10.81 -11.88 -2.89
C GLU A 305 -12.28 -12.02 -2.46
N LYS A 306 -12.54 -12.83 -1.43
CA LYS A 306 -13.91 -13.23 -1.04
C LYS A 306 -14.47 -12.43 0.12
N ASN A 307 -13.63 -11.69 0.84
CA ASN A 307 -14.02 -10.94 2.03
C ASN A 307 -13.66 -9.46 1.94
N LEU A 308 -12.39 -9.12 1.73
CA LEU A 308 -11.95 -7.72 1.71
C LEU A 308 -12.51 -6.94 0.52
N LYS A 309 -12.32 -7.43 -0.71
CA LYS A 309 -12.82 -6.75 -1.92
C LYS A 309 -14.35 -6.57 -1.90
N PRO A 310 -15.17 -7.60 -1.61
CA PRO A 310 -16.62 -7.44 -1.57
C PRO A 310 -17.12 -6.54 -0.44
N ALA A 311 -16.35 -6.40 0.66
CA ALA A 311 -16.71 -5.53 1.78
C ALA A 311 -16.53 -4.03 1.47
N LEU A 312 -15.90 -3.67 0.34
CA LEU A 312 -15.77 -2.29 -0.10
C LEU A 312 -16.39 -2.12 -1.51
N PRO A 313 -17.68 -1.75 -1.59
CA PRO A 313 -18.35 -1.52 -2.88
C PRO A 313 -17.64 -0.44 -3.70
N GLN A 314 -17.62 -0.59 -5.03
CA GLN A 314 -16.98 0.36 -5.95
C GLN A 314 -17.49 1.81 -5.83
N SER A 315 -18.72 1.99 -5.35
CA SER A 315 -19.32 3.31 -5.10
C SER A 315 -18.73 4.02 -3.89
N GLU A 316 -18.14 3.28 -2.96
CA GLU A 316 -17.61 3.76 -1.67
C GLU A 316 -16.07 3.66 -1.58
N GLY A 317 -15.44 2.95 -2.51
CA GLY A 317 -13.99 2.82 -2.56
C GLY A 317 -13.52 1.69 -3.46
N ARG A 318 -12.24 1.36 -3.35
CA ARG A 318 -11.61 0.26 -4.09
C ARG A 318 -10.39 -0.29 -3.36
N ILE A 319 -10.21 -1.60 -3.42
CA ILE A 319 -8.98 -2.28 -3.03
C ILE A 319 -8.00 -2.29 -4.21
N ILE A 320 -6.79 -1.78 -4.01
CA ILE A 320 -5.75 -1.65 -5.04
C ILE A 320 -4.97 -2.96 -5.17
N TYR A 321 -4.61 -3.57 -4.04
CA TYR A 321 -4.05 -4.92 -3.97
C TYR A 321 -4.34 -5.55 -2.60
N ALA A 322 -4.37 -6.88 -2.53
CA ALA A 322 -4.59 -7.66 -1.31
C ALA A 322 -3.84 -9.01 -1.42
N GLY A 323 -2.52 -8.93 -1.45
CA GLY A 323 -1.63 -9.96 -2.00
C GLY A 323 -1.01 -10.88 -0.96
N GLY A 324 -1.84 -11.47 -0.11
CA GLY A 324 -1.41 -12.10 1.14
C GLY A 324 -1.99 -11.33 2.32
N ASP A 325 -1.19 -11.12 3.34
CA ASP A 325 -1.51 -10.33 4.52
C ASP A 325 -1.38 -8.82 4.30
N ASP A 326 -0.66 -8.41 3.26
CA ASP A 326 -0.48 -7.01 2.86
C ASP A 326 -1.59 -6.54 1.91
N PHE A 327 -2.16 -5.37 2.20
CA PHE A 327 -3.20 -4.77 1.37
C PHE A 327 -3.13 -3.24 1.35
N LEU A 328 -3.68 -2.65 0.28
CA LEU A 328 -3.83 -1.21 0.09
C LEU A 328 -5.19 -0.92 -0.53
N GLY A 329 -5.91 0.05 0.03
CA GLY A 329 -7.21 0.48 -0.48
C GLY A 329 -7.41 1.98 -0.36
N VAL A 330 -8.47 2.44 -1.03
CA VAL A 330 -8.91 3.84 -1.03
C VAL A 330 -10.43 3.90 -0.91
N LEU A 331 -10.92 4.69 0.03
CA LEU A 331 -12.31 5.07 0.24
C LEU A 331 -12.55 6.42 -0.45
N TYR A 332 -13.54 6.45 -1.34
CA TYR A 332 -13.96 7.65 -2.06
C TYR A 332 -15.42 7.54 -2.46
N ARG A 333 -16.10 8.69 -2.62
CA ARG A 333 -17.44 8.74 -3.20
C ARG A 333 -17.47 9.79 -4.30
N ASN A 334 -17.88 9.40 -5.51
CA ASN A 334 -18.00 10.27 -6.69
C ASN A 334 -19.35 10.98 -6.79
N GLU A 335 -20.34 10.49 -6.08
CA GLU A 335 -21.66 11.07 -6.02
C GLU A 335 -21.87 11.75 -4.67
N GLU A 336 -22.91 12.59 -4.57
CA GLU A 336 -23.33 13.17 -3.31
C GLU A 336 -24.14 12.15 -2.49
N PRO A 337 -24.07 12.18 -1.15
CA PRO A 337 -23.31 13.11 -0.33
C PRO A 337 -21.81 12.81 -0.35
N LYS A 338 -20.92 13.81 -0.38
CA LYS A 338 -19.46 13.54 -0.31
C LYS A 338 -19.08 12.65 0.88
N LEU A 339 -18.11 11.77 0.65
CA LEU A 339 -17.50 10.93 1.68
C LEU A 339 -17.04 11.79 2.86
N GLN A 340 -17.42 11.39 4.07
CA GLN A 340 -16.96 12.01 5.31
C GLN A 340 -15.93 11.10 6.01
N ALA A 341 -15.12 11.67 6.89
CA ALA A 341 -14.18 10.90 7.70
C ALA A 341 -14.90 9.87 8.60
N GLN A 342 -16.10 10.21 9.09
CA GLN A 342 -16.93 9.28 9.85
C GLN A 342 -17.37 8.06 9.03
N ASP A 343 -17.60 8.21 7.72
CA ASP A 343 -17.93 7.07 6.85
C ASP A 343 -16.75 6.08 6.79
N CYS A 344 -15.52 6.61 6.74
CA CYS A 344 -14.30 5.79 6.81
C CYS A 344 -14.21 5.05 8.15
N LEU A 345 -14.46 5.75 9.26
CA LEU A 345 -14.45 5.13 10.60
C LEU A 345 -15.49 4.02 10.72
N ASN A 346 -16.70 4.25 10.23
CA ASN A 346 -17.78 3.25 10.28
C ASN A 346 -17.40 1.97 9.52
N TRP A 347 -16.70 2.10 8.39
CA TRP A 347 -16.14 0.95 7.68
C TRP A 347 -15.07 0.23 8.52
N PHE A 348 -14.17 0.99 9.17
CA PHE A 348 -13.13 0.44 10.02
C PHE A 348 -13.62 -0.20 11.31
N TYR A 349 -14.80 0.16 11.82
CA TYR A 349 -15.41 -0.55 12.96
C TYR A 349 -15.78 -1.99 12.59
N GLN A 350 -16.12 -2.25 11.32
CA GLN A 350 -16.43 -3.59 10.80
C GLN A 350 -15.19 -4.35 10.34
N PHE A 351 -14.04 -3.67 10.22
CA PHE A 351 -12.81 -4.24 9.67
C PHE A 351 -12.25 -5.43 10.47
N PRO A 352 -12.27 -5.45 11.82
CA PRO A 352 -11.84 -6.63 12.59
C PRO A 352 -12.60 -7.90 12.18
N ASP A 353 -13.92 -7.84 12.00
CA ASP A 353 -14.74 -8.98 11.55
C ASP A 353 -14.38 -9.41 10.13
N ILE A 354 -14.10 -8.44 9.25
CA ILE A 354 -13.62 -8.70 7.89
C ILE A 354 -12.29 -9.43 7.96
N TRP A 355 -11.34 -8.99 8.79
CA TRP A 355 -10.05 -9.66 8.97
C TRP A 355 -10.23 -11.07 9.53
N GLU A 356 -10.94 -11.25 10.65
CA GLU A 356 -11.17 -12.55 11.28
C GLU A 356 -11.89 -13.58 10.39
N SER A 357 -12.46 -13.17 9.26
CA SER A 357 -13.05 -14.09 8.29
C SER A 357 -12.03 -15.04 7.63
N HIS A 358 -10.72 -14.72 7.65
CA HIS A 358 -9.68 -15.61 7.15
C HIS A 358 -9.38 -16.79 8.08
N LYS A 359 -9.89 -16.78 9.34
CA LYS A 359 -9.80 -17.87 10.33
C LYS A 359 -8.38 -18.31 10.72
N VAL A 360 -7.41 -17.42 10.54
CA VAL A 360 -6.02 -17.59 11.01
C VAL A 360 -5.88 -16.74 12.27
N PRO A 361 -5.31 -17.22 13.39
CA PRO A 361 -5.18 -16.43 14.60
C PRO A 361 -3.97 -15.50 14.51
N ILE A 362 -4.04 -14.50 13.63
CA ILE A 362 -3.06 -13.42 13.46
C ILE A 362 -3.77 -12.07 13.58
N THR A 363 -3.08 -11.07 14.12
CA THR A 363 -3.59 -9.69 14.20
C THR A 363 -3.15 -8.87 12.99
N VAL A 364 -3.69 -7.65 12.85
CA VAL A 364 -3.37 -6.75 11.74
C VAL A 364 -3.10 -5.34 12.24
N SER A 365 -2.10 -4.70 11.66
CA SER A 365 -1.80 -3.28 11.87
C SER A 365 -2.16 -2.50 10.62
N VAL A 366 -2.98 -1.45 10.76
CA VAL A 366 -3.45 -0.65 9.63
C VAL A 366 -3.16 0.82 9.84
N GLY A 367 -2.69 1.50 8.79
CA GLY A 367 -2.61 2.96 8.71
C GLY A 367 -3.70 3.53 7.81
N LEU A 368 -4.60 4.34 8.35
CA LEU A 368 -5.61 5.12 7.63
C LEU A 368 -5.14 6.58 7.50
N VAL A 369 -5.12 7.11 6.28
CA VAL A 369 -4.82 8.50 5.96
C VAL A 369 -6.08 9.17 5.39
N TRP A 370 -6.66 10.10 6.14
CA TRP A 370 -7.70 11.01 5.66
C TRP A 370 -7.04 12.21 4.96
N ALA A 371 -7.04 12.21 3.63
CA ALA A 371 -6.22 13.11 2.82
C ALA A 371 -7.03 14.23 2.15
N ALA A 372 -6.51 15.46 2.28
CA ALA A 372 -7.03 16.65 1.62
C ALA A 372 -6.77 16.63 0.09
N PRO A 373 -7.60 17.33 -0.71
CA PRO A 373 -7.62 17.18 -2.17
C PRO A 373 -6.36 17.64 -2.90
N ASP A 374 -5.62 18.63 -2.38
CA ASP A 374 -4.45 19.19 -3.06
C ASP A 374 -3.16 18.41 -2.80
N VAL A 375 -3.18 17.49 -1.83
CA VAL A 375 -2.02 16.66 -1.49
C VAL A 375 -1.72 15.72 -2.67
N PRO A 376 -0.51 15.68 -3.23
CA PRO A 376 -0.16 14.72 -4.28
C PRO A 376 -0.38 13.27 -3.86
N GLN A 377 -0.89 12.41 -4.76
CA GLN A 377 -1.18 11.01 -4.43
C GLN A 377 0.05 10.23 -3.96
N ARG A 378 1.24 10.52 -4.52
CA ARG A 378 2.50 9.92 -4.09
C ARG A 378 2.75 10.16 -2.59
N ASP A 379 2.53 11.39 -2.14
CA ASP A 379 2.74 11.77 -0.74
C ASP A 379 1.71 11.08 0.15
N VAL A 380 0.46 10.96 -0.31
CA VAL A 380 -0.57 10.18 0.41
C VAL A 380 -0.14 8.73 0.63
N LEU A 381 0.41 8.05 -0.40
CA LEU A 381 0.88 6.67 -0.28
C LEU A 381 2.07 6.52 0.66
N GLN A 382 3.00 7.47 0.61
CA GLN A 382 4.11 7.52 1.55
C GLN A 382 3.58 7.63 2.99
N HIS A 383 2.62 8.53 3.21
CA HIS A 383 1.99 8.67 4.50
C HIS A 383 1.19 7.44 4.93
N CYS A 384 0.58 6.67 4.02
CA CYS A 384 -0.07 5.39 4.36
C CYS A 384 0.94 4.40 4.96
N ARG A 385 2.13 4.28 4.34
CA ARG A 385 3.21 3.40 4.81
C ARG A 385 3.75 3.84 6.16
N GLU A 386 4.02 5.14 6.32
CA GLU A 386 4.50 5.70 7.59
C GLU A 386 3.47 5.48 8.71
N THR A 387 2.18 5.61 8.40
CA THR A 387 1.09 5.44 9.37
C THR A 387 0.93 3.96 9.75
N GLU A 388 1.01 3.04 8.80
CA GLU A 388 1.01 1.59 9.06
C GLU A 388 2.24 1.14 9.86
N SER A 389 3.42 1.65 9.50
CA SER A 389 4.65 1.43 10.27
C SER A 389 4.54 1.98 11.70
N SER A 390 3.88 3.12 11.88
CA SER A 390 3.55 3.67 13.21
C SER A 390 2.62 2.75 14.00
N ALA A 391 1.60 2.16 13.38
CA ALA A 391 0.72 1.17 14.03
C ALA A 391 1.54 -0.03 14.55
N LYS A 392 2.46 -0.56 13.74
CA LYS A 392 3.34 -1.66 14.15
C LYS A 392 4.31 -1.27 15.26
N ALA A 393 4.93 -0.09 15.16
CA ALA A 393 5.88 0.40 16.14
C ALA A 393 5.24 0.62 17.51
N ASN A 394 4.00 1.10 17.55
CA ASN A 394 3.30 1.43 18.77
C ASN A 394 2.59 0.25 19.44
N GLY A 395 2.87 -1.00 19.03
CA GLY A 395 2.40 -2.20 19.75
C GLY A 395 1.57 -3.17 18.94
N ARG A 396 1.36 -2.91 17.63
CA ARG A 396 0.60 -3.77 16.70
C ARG A 396 -0.88 -3.90 17.04
N ASP A 397 -1.63 -4.66 16.23
CA ASP A 397 -3.06 -4.97 16.42
C ASP A 397 -3.92 -3.70 16.63
N ARG A 398 -3.75 -2.73 15.72
CA ARG A 398 -4.35 -1.41 15.88
C ARG A 398 -4.58 -0.70 14.56
N LEU A 399 -5.46 0.30 14.63
CA LEU A 399 -5.60 1.32 13.62
C LEU A 399 -4.79 2.56 14.02
N ALA A 400 -3.84 2.95 13.20
CA ALA A 400 -3.26 4.29 13.21
C ALA A 400 -4.00 5.17 12.20
N ILE A 401 -4.36 6.38 12.61
CA ILE A 401 -5.12 7.34 11.81
C ILE A 401 -4.31 8.62 11.67
N ARG A 402 -4.15 9.05 10.43
CA ARG A 402 -3.49 10.29 10.03
C ARG A 402 -4.47 11.20 9.31
N VAL A 403 -4.54 12.47 9.70
CA VAL A 403 -5.26 13.52 8.96
C VAL A 403 -4.24 14.38 8.24
N LEU A 404 -4.30 14.40 6.91
CA LEU A 404 -3.28 15.02 6.06
C LEU A 404 -3.84 16.25 5.32
N PHE A 405 -3.30 17.43 5.63
CA PHE A 405 -3.81 18.71 5.13
C PHE A 405 -3.11 19.16 3.84
N ASN A 406 -3.77 20.07 3.11
CA ASN A 406 -3.21 20.70 1.91
C ASN A 406 -1.88 21.45 2.15
N SER A 407 -1.57 21.82 3.39
CA SER A 407 -0.30 22.44 3.75
C SER A 407 0.88 21.46 3.82
N GLY A 408 0.63 20.15 3.72
CA GLY A 408 1.60 19.09 3.96
C GLY A 408 1.76 18.70 5.44
N ASN A 409 1.21 19.48 6.37
CA ASN A 409 1.14 19.09 7.78
C ASN A 409 0.15 17.96 7.99
N TYR A 410 0.35 17.19 9.05
CA TYR A 410 -0.54 16.12 9.44
C TYR A 410 -0.72 16.00 10.95
N LEU A 411 -1.79 15.32 11.37
CA LEU A 411 -2.05 14.88 12.74
C LEU A 411 -2.07 13.36 12.76
N ASP A 412 -1.55 12.77 13.84
CA ASP A 412 -1.49 11.31 14.02
C ASP A 412 -2.08 10.88 15.35
N TRP A 413 -2.80 9.77 15.32
CA TRP A 413 -3.28 9.08 16.50
C TRP A 413 -3.39 7.58 16.22
N HIS A 414 -3.40 6.74 17.25
CA HIS A 414 -3.54 5.30 17.09
C HIS A 414 -4.36 4.68 18.22
N CYS A 415 -5.10 3.63 17.92
CA CYS A 415 -5.96 2.95 18.89
C CYS A 415 -6.03 1.45 18.62
N PRO A 416 -5.86 0.58 19.64
CA PRO A 416 -6.10 -0.86 19.50
C PRO A 416 -7.51 -1.14 18.99
N TRP A 417 -7.66 -2.18 18.16
CA TRP A 417 -8.96 -2.51 17.55
C TRP A 417 -10.06 -2.73 18.59
N TRP A 418 -9.73 -3.43 19.69
CA TRP A 418 -10.68 -3.75 20.76
C TRP A 418 -11.28 -2.52 21.46
N TRP A 419 -10.65 -1.35 21.34
CA TRP A 419 -11.09 -0.13 22.01
C TRP A 419 -11.62 0.95 21.07
N LEU A 420 -11.34 0.84 19.77
CA LEU A 420 -11.56 1.93 18.80
C LEU A 420 -13.01 2.43 18.76
N GLU A 421 -13.96 1.54 18.47
CA GLU A 421 -15.39 1.92 18.37
C GLU A 421 -15.95 2.33 19.73
N GLU A 422 -15.67 1.54 20.78
CA GLU A 422 -16.12 1.82 22.14
C GLU A 422 -15.67 3.21 22.62
N LEU A 423 -14.40 3.55 22.37
CA LEU A 423 -13.83 4.83 22.76
C LEU A 423 -14.47 5.98 22.00
N LEU A 424 -14.47 5.94 20.67
CA LEU A 424 -14.94 7.07 19.86
C LEU A 424 -16.45 7.32 20.02
N THR A 425 -17.24 6.26 20.23
CA THR A 425 -18.69 6.36 20.49
C THR A 425 -19.03 6.77 21.91
N SER A 426 -18.11 6.58 22.88
CA SER A 426 -18.31 7.02 24.26
C SER A 426 -18.20 8.54 24.47
N TYR A 427 -17.72 9.30 23.47
CA TYR A 427 -17.57 10.74 23.57
C TYR A 427 -18.88 11.42 23.99
N ARG A 428 -18.79 12.29 24.98
CA ARG A 428 -19.89 13.11 25.50
C ARG A 428 -19.43 14.56 25.65
N ASP A 429 -20.37 15.48 25.47
CA ASP A 429 -20.12 16.89 25.73
C ASP A 429 -19.98 17.17 27.25
N ARG A 430 -19.52 18.36 27.64
CA ARG A 430 -19.27 18.78 29.04
C ARG A 430 -20.48 18.60 29.97
N ASN A 431 -21.68 18.67 29.41
CA ASN A 431 -22.95 18.46 30.13
C ASN A 431 -23.34 16.98 30.22
N GLY A 432 -22.50 16.06 29.75
CA GLY A 432 -22.76 14.63 29.68
C GLY A 432 -23.63 14.19 28.49
N SER A 433 -24.03 15.11 27.61
CA SER A 433 -24.86 14.79 26.43
C SER A 433 -24.05 14.04 25.37
N GLN A 434 -24.59 12.90 24.94
CA GLN A 434 -24.16 12.19 23.73
C GLN A 434 -25.04 12.54 22.51
N ASN A 435 -26.09 13.35 22.70
CA ASN A 435 -26.93 13.81 21.60
C ASN A 435 -26.19 14.90 20.82
N LYS A 436 -25.79 14.59 19.58
CA LYS A 436 -24.96 15.44 18.70
C LYS A 436 -23.59 15.79 19.32
N PRO A 437 -22.68 14.81 19.42
CA PRO A 437 -21.37 15.01 20.04
C PRO A 437 -20.58 16.11 19.32
N ASN A 438 -20.24 17.19 20.05
CA ASN A 438 -19.47 18.30 19.49
C ASN A 438 -17.99 18.23 19.91
N TRP A 439 -17.17 17.62 19.07
CA TRP A 439 -15.72 17.49 19.27
C TRP A 439 -14.95 18.83 19.30
N THR A 440 -15.59 19.94 18.93
CA THR A 440 -14.97 21.27 19.01
C THR A 440 -14.62 21.64 20.46
N HIS A 441 -15.40 21.15 21.44
CA HIS A 441 -15.18 21.50 22.85
C HIS A 441 -13.90 20.89 23.42
N ILE A 442 -13.66 19.58 23.22
CA ILE A 442 -12.41 18.95 23.67
C ILE A 442 -11.20 19.53 22.91
N TYR A 443 -11.35 19.80 21.61
CA TYR A 443 -10.30 20.40 20.80
C TYR A 443 -9.87 21.77 21.35
N ASN A 444 -10.84 22.64 21.63
CA ASN A 444 -10.57 23.97 22.16
C ASN A 444 -9.96 23.91 23.58
N ASP A 445 -10.44 23.00 24.43
CA ASP A 445 -9.87 22.84 25.78
C ASP A 445 -8.43 22.36 25.73
N VAL A 446 -8.12 21.37 24.87
CA VAL A 446 -6.74 20.93 24.62
C VAL A 446 -5.88 22.10 24.14
N ALA A 447 -6.34 22.87 23.16
CA ALA A 447 -5.58 24.01 22.63
C ALA A 447 -5.29 25.08 23.71
N VAL A 448 -6.28 25.40 24.56
CA VAL A 448 -6.10 26.34 25.68
C VAL A 448 -5.11 25.78 26.71
N LEU A 449 -5.24 24.51 27.08
CA LEU A 449 -4.36 23.87 28.07
C LEU A 449 -2.92 23.74 27.55
N GLU A 450 -2.73 23.40 26.26
CA GLU A 450 -1.42 23.39 25.61
C GLU A 450 -0.77 24.78 25.63
N SER A 451 -1.52 25.83 25.29
CA SER A 451 -1.01 27.22 25.30
C SER A 451 -0.53 27.70 26.68
N ARG A 452 -1.02 27.06 27.75
CA ARG A 452 -0.67 27.34 29.15
C ARG A 452 0.35 26.35 29.71
N HIS A 453 0.92 25.47 28.88
CA HIS A 453 1.85 24.42 29.30
C HIS A 453 1.29 23.45 30.35
N ALA A 454 -0.04 23.27 30.41
CA ALA A 454 -0.71 22.52 31.48
C ALA A 454 -0.42 21.00 31.46
N PHE A 455 0.03 20.46 30.32
CA PHE A 455 0.35 19.04 30.16
C PHE A 455 1.82 18.68 30.41
N GLN A 456 2.70 19.66 30.68
CA GLN A 456 4.13 19.39 30.87
C GLN A 456 4.39 18.62 32.18
N GLY A 457 4.74 17.34 32.07
CA GLY A 457 5.09 16.49 33.21
C GLY A 457 3.91 16.11 34.10
N ASN A 458 2.67 16.30 33.65
CA ASN A 458 1.48 15.98 34.43
C ASN A 458 0.41 15.29 33.58
N LYS A 459 0.37 13.96 33.64
CA LYS A 459 -0.67 13.15 32.98
C LYS A 459 -2.05 13.34 33.61
N GLU A 460 -2.14 13.73 34.88
CA GLU A 460 -3.42 13.80 35.60
C GLU A 460 -4.32 14.86 34.98
N VAL A 461 -3.78 16.02 34.55
CA VAL A 461 -4.56 17.03 33.83
C VAL A 461 -5.16 16.46 32.54
N ALA A 462 -4.40 15.64 31.81
CA ALA A 462 -4.89 14.99 30.60
C ALA A 462 -5.94 13.91 30.93
N LEU A 463 -5.73 13.12 31.97
CA LEU A 463 -6.68 12.08 32.43
C LEU A 463 -8.00 12.66 32.92
N GLU A 464 -7.97 13.77 33.68
CA GLU A 464 -9.16 14.47 34.14
C GLU A 464 -9.93 15.08 32.96
N LEU A 465 -9.22 15.70 32.00
CA LEU A 465 -9.83 16.17 30.76
C LEU A 465 -10.49 15.01 29.99
N PHE A 466 -9.80 13.88 29.90
CA PHE A 466 -10.32 12.68 29.25
C PHE A 466 -11.56 12.14 29.96
N GLU A 467 -11.60 12.12 31.30
CA GLU A 467 -12.77 11.69 32.07
C GLU A 467 -14.00 12.58 31.83
N ILE A 468 -13.82 13.89 31.67
CA ILE A 468 -14.90 14.82 31.33
C ILE A 468 -15.59 14.36 30.04
N TYR A 469 -14.80 14.12 28.99
CA TYR A 469 -15.30 13.86 27.63
C TYR A 469 -15.57 12.39 27.29
N PHE A 470 -15.00 11.42 28.01
CA PHE A 470 -15.16 9.99 27.73
C PHE A 470 -15.67 9.18 28.92
N GLY A 471 -15.76 9.80 30.10
CA GLY A 471 -16.28 9.17 31.30
C GLY A 471 -15.27 8.35 32.10
N LYS A 472 -15.64 8.08 33.35
CA LYS A 472 -14.80 7.41 34.34
C LYS A 472 -14.37 6.01 33.89
N GLN A 473 -15.28 5.26 33.27
CA GLN A 473 -14.99 3.91 32.77
C GLN A 473 -13.84 3.91 31.76
N GLN A 474 -13.83 4.85 30.82
CA GLN A 474 -12.76 4.94 29.83
C GLN A 474 -11.46 5.41 30.46
N ARG A 475 -11.53 6.38 31.38
CA ARG A 475 -10.37 6.86 32.15
C ARG A 475 -9.73 5.75 32.98
N GLU A 476 -10.53 4.88 33.59
CA GLU A 476 -10.04 3.72 34.35
C GLU A 476 -9.26 2.72 33.47
N LYS A 477 -9.68 2.50 32.22
CA LYS A 477 -8.90 1.67 31.28
C LYS A 477 -7.55 2.30 30.98
N LEU A 478 -7.51 3.60 30.67
CA LEU A 478 -6.27 4.31 30.33
C LEU A 478 -5.29 4.42 31.52
N ALA A 479 -5.81 4.42 32.75
CA ALA A 479 -5.01 4.47 33.98
C ALA A 479 -4.56 3.07 34.48
N ASN A 480 -5.11 1.98 33.93
CA ASN A 480 -4.83 0.63 34.39
C ASN A 480 -3.69 -0.02 33.55
N PRO A 481 -2.56 -0.41 34.18
CA PRO A 481 -1.43 -1.07 33.49
C PRO A 481 -1.82 -2.29 32.64
N GLU A 482 -2.87 -3.03 33.01
CA GLU A 482 -3.35 -4.21 32.27
C GLU A 482 -3.91 -3.90 30.88
N TYR A 483 -4.32 -2.65 30.64
CA TYR A 483 -4.78 -2.18 29.32
C TYR A 483 -3.74 -1.27 28.66
N LEU A 484 -2.80 -0.72 29.42
CA LEU A 484 -1.77 0.16 28.89
C LEU A 484 -0.73 -0.62 28.07
N TRP A 485 -0.36 -1.82 28.54
CA TRP A 485 0.75 -2.58 28.01
C TRP A 485 0.33 -3.86 27.28
N ASN A 486 1.15 -4.23 26.30
CA ASN A 486 1.08 -5.54 25.66
C ASN A 486 1.35 -6.63 26.70
N VAL A 487 0.38 -7.52 26.91
CA VAL A 487 0.54 -8.71 27.74
C VAL A 487 0.68 -9.92 26.84
N ARG A 488 1.86 -10.56 26.90
CA ARG A 488 2.15 -11.77 26.13
C ARG A 488 1.81 -12.99 26.98
N THR A 489 0.93 -13.83 26.46
CA THR A 489 0.69 -15.18 26.98
C THR A 489 1.30 -16.20 26.02
N ASP A 490 1.38 -17.47 26.43
CA ASP A 490 1.92 -18.55 25.58
C ASP A 490 1.14 -18.74 24.26
N THR A 491 -0.11 -18.26 24.20
CA THR A 491 -1.03 -18.52 23.07
C THR A 491 -1.61 -17.27 22.43
N SER A 492 -1.49 -16.09 23.05
CA SER A 492 -2.00 -14.83 22.49
C SER A 492 -1.26 -13.61 23.03
N ILE A 493 -1.30 -12.51 22.28
CA ILE A 493 -0.86 -11.20 22.74
C ILE A 493 -2.12 -10.38 22.97
N LYS A 494 -2.38 -9.98 24.22
CA LYS A 494 -3.35 -8.92 24.52
C LYS A 494 -2.64 -7.60 24.26
N THR A 495 -3.15 -6.82 23.31
CA THR A 495 -2.52 -5.57 22.91
C THR A 495 -2.93 -4.41 23.81
N GLY A 496 -1.93 -3.64 24.25
CA GLY A 496 -2.11 -2.48 25.11
C GLY A 496 -2.17 -1.17 24.33
N ILE A 497 -2.73 -0.14 24.96
CA ILE A 497 -2.91 1.20 24.37
C ILE A 497 -1.57 1.80 23.91
N LEU A 498 -0.52 1.69 24.74
CA LEU A 498 0.81 2.23 24.48
C LEU A 498 1.83 1.21 23.95
N GLY A 499 1.41 -0.05 23.78
CA GLY A 499 2.27 -1.11 23.24
C GLY A 499 3.19 -1.76 24.27
N ASP A 500 4.46 -1.97 23.92
CA ASP A 500 5.42 -2.65 24.80
C ASP A 500 6.04 -1.66 25.81
N GLU A 501 5.92 -1.94 27.12
CA GLU A 501 6.45 -1.09 28.21
C GLU A 501 7.96 -0.82 28.07
N ALA A 502 8.71 -1.78 27.54
CA ALA A 502 10.15 -1.68 27.33
C ALA A 502 10.58 -0.54 26.38
N GLN A 503 9.66 0.07 25.64
CA GLN A 503 9.93 1.23 24.79
C GLN A 503 10.10 2.53 25.58
N TYR A 504 9.70 2.55 26.85
CA TYR A 504 9.68 3.77 27.68
C TYR A 504 10.81 3.74 28.71
N SER A 505 11.68 4.75 28.67
CA SER A 505 12.88 4.79 29.52
C SER A 505 12.61 5.01 31.01
N ASN A 506 11.48 5.64 31.36
CA ASN A 506 11.13 6.03 32.73
C ASN A 506 9.65 6.44 32.84
N GLN A 507 9.18 6.68 34.07
CA GLN A 507 7.80 7.08 34.35
C GLN A 507 7.42 8.41 33.65
N ASP A 508 8.32 9.38 33.59
CA ASP A 508 8.03 10.66 32.90
C ASP A 508 7.77 10.47 31.41
N ALA A 509 8.45 9.52 30.76
CA ALA A 509 8.22 9.17 29.37
C ALA A 509 6.83 8.55 29.17
N ILE A 510 6.40 7.70 30.11
CA ILE A 510 5.07 7.08 30.12
C ILE A 510 4.00 8.16 30.31
N ASP A 511 4.17 9.04 31.28
CA ASP A 511 3.20 10.10 31.59
C ASP A 511 3.04 11.08 30.41
N ARG A 512 4.15 11.42 29.74
CA ARG A 512 4.13 12.19 28.49
C ARG A 512 3.42 11.44 27.37
N ALA A 513 3.63 10.13 27.24
CA ALA A 513 2.99 9.34 26.20
C ALA A 513 1.46 9.28 26.38
N ILE A 514 0.98 9.09 27.61
CA ILE A 514 -0.45 9.15 27.94
C ILE A 514 -1.03 10.52 27.59
N ALA A 515 -0.39 11.61 28.06
CA ALA A 515 -0.86 12.96 27.78
C ALA A 515 -0.90 13.25 26.27
N ASN A 516 0.16 12.92 25.54
CA ASN A 516 0.24 13.10 24.09
C ASN A 516 -0.82 12.27 23.36
N TRP A 517 -1.08 11.05 23.81
CA TRP A 517 -2.10 10.20 23.21
C TRP A 517 -3.51 10.83 23.33
N ILE A 518 -3.84 11.41 24.49
CA ILE A 518 -5.12 12.12 24.72
C ILE A 518 -5.20 13.41 23.89
N ILE A 519 -4.12 14.19 23.85
CA ILE A 519 -4.02 15.42 23.05
C ILE A 519 -4.25 15.10 21.56
N ASN A 520 -3.59 14.04 21.07
CA ASN A 520 -3.71 13.59 19.70
C ASN A 520 -5.10 13.04 19.37
N LEU A 521 -5.73 12.30 20.29
CA LEU A 521 -7.13 11.88 20.18
C LEU A 521 -8.06 13.09 20.00
N ALA A 522 -7.91 14.14 20.81
CA ALA A 522 -8.75 15.32 20.70
C ALA A 522 -8.57 16.03 19.34
N LYS A 523 -7.32 16.17 18.89
CA LYS A 523 -6.97 16.80 17.60
C LYS A 523 -7.49 15.99 16.41
N VAL A 524 -7.22 14.69 16.38
CA VAL A 524 -7.66 13.80 15.30
C VAL A 524 -9.17 13.60 15.33
N GLY A 525 -9.75 13.32 16.49
CA GLY A 525 -11.19 13.10 16.66
C GLY A 525 -12.03 14.30 16.25
N PHE A 526 -11.55 15.53 16.47
CA PHE A 526 -12.16 16.73 15.89
C PHE A 526 -12.28 16.65 14.36
N HIS A 527 -11.23 16.24 13.65
CA HIS A 527 -11.30 16.14 12.19
C HIS A 527 -12.08 14.93 11.67
N LEU A 528 -12.18 13.86 12.47
CA LEU A 528 -12.88 12.64 12.05
C LEU A 528 -14.39 12.68 12.32
N CYS A 529 -14.79 13.20 13.47
CA CYS A 529 -16.15 13.11 13.98
C CYS A 529 -16.92 14.43 13.94
N HIS A 530 -16.28 15.56 13.62
CA HIS A 530 -16.98 16.83 13.50
C HIS A 530 -17.80 16.88 12.20
N GLN A 531 -19.12 16.83 12.35
CA GLN A 531 -20.02 17.17 11.26
C GLN A 531 -19.98 18.67 11.03
N LYS A 532 -19.40 19.11 9.90
CA LYS A 532 -19.64 20.48 9.42
C LYS A 532 -21.14 20.57 9.10
N HIS A 533 -21.94 21.05 10.05
CA HIS A 533 -23.29 21.48 9.74
C HIS A 533 -23.16 22.58 8.69
N LYS A 534 -23.63 22.31 7.46
CA LYS A 534 -23.91 23.40 6.52
C LYS A 534 -24.89 24.33 7.25
N PRO A 535 -24.60 25.65 7.32
CA PRO A 535 -25.57 26.62 7.81
C PRO A 535 -26.87 26.58 6.99
#